data_AF-A0ABD2QP14-F1
#
_entry.id   AF-A0ABD2QP14-F1
#
_cell.length_a   1.000
_cell.length_b   1.000
_cell.length_c   1.000
_cell.angle_alpha   90.00
_cell.angle_beta   90.00
_cell.angle_gamma   90.00
#
_symmetry.space_group_name_H-M   'P 1'
#
loop_
_entity.id
_entity.type
_entity.pdbx_description
1 polymer ?
#
loop_
_entity_poly.entity_id
_entity_poly.type
_entity_poly.pdbx_seq_one_letter_code
_entity_poly.pdbx_strand_id
1 'polypeptide(L)'
;METLTNLLERLETIADNLEIVASQKEEVKEEINYEMTAPVMDFDAIINGPFAEYMTISSKIGGDVDAQAKLVNNCFNAVRGIILVAASSQAPSDAVFQDAIKPCSTAITSVINFKDSKRSSKEFNNLSAVAESISALGWIAVKPTPGPYVKDMSDSGQFYINRVLKDFKDKDQKQVDWCKAWANIWKEMQAYIKEHHTTGLTWNPNGKAFAGASAAAPGGPPPPPPPPPPAMLDSSEND
;
A
#
# COMPACT_ATOMS: atom_id res chain seq x y z
N MET A 1 33.61 50.68 38.93
CA MET A 1 33.74 49.21 38.70
C MET A 1 32.41 48.51 38.85
N GLU A 2 31.62 48.81 39.87
CA GLU A 2 30.27 48.25 40.13
C GLU A 2 29.28 48.35 38.94
N THR A 3 29.31 49.46 38.19
CA THR A 3 28.43 49.69 37.05
C THR A 3 28.73 48.81 35.83
N LEU A 4 29.99 48.39 35.65
CA LEU A 4 30.41 47.57 34.51
C LEU A 4 30.05 46.10 34.76
N THR A 5 30.21 45.64 35.99
CA THR A 5 29.84 44.28 36.41
C THR A 5 28.33 44.04 36.26
N ASN A 6 27.51 45.01 36.68
CA ASN A 6 26.05 44.94 36.51
C ASN A 6 25.60 44.93 35.03
N LEU A 7 26.39 45.52 34.13
CA LEU A 7 26.10 45.49 32.70
C LEU A 7 26.45 44.13 32.07
N LEU A 8 27.52 43.49 32.53
CA LEU A 8 27.94 42.17 32.07
C LEU A 8 26.95 41.08 32.50
N GLU A 9 26.53 41.06 33.77
CA GLU A 9 25.53 40.08 34.25
C GLU A 9 24.19 40.19 33.50
N ARG A 10 23.77 41.42 33.20
CA ARG A 10 22.54 41.65 32.41
C ARG A 10 22.68 41.18 30.97
N LEU A 11 23.86 41.32 30.36
CA LEU A 11 24.12 40.85 29.00
C LEU A 11 24.14 39.32 28.92
N GLU A 12 24.78 38.64 29.88
CA GLU A 12 24.77 37.18 29.98
C GLU A 12 23.35 36.65 30.18
N THR A 13 22.58 37.28 31.07
CA THR A 13 21.17 36.91 31.29
C THR A 13 20.31 37.10 30.03
N ILE A 14 20.55 38.15 29.25
CA ILE A 14 19.83 38.38 27.99
C ILE A 14 20.23 37.34 26.94
N ALA A 15 21.52 36.97 26.87
CA ALA A 15 22.02 35.95 25.96
C ALA A 15 21.44 34.57 26.27
N ASP A 16 21.44 34.15 27.54
CA ASP A 16 20.85 32.89 27.99
C ASP A 16 19.34 32.85 27.69
N ASN A 17 18.63 33.96 27.94
CA ASN A 17 17.21 34.06 27.61
C ASN A 17 16.96 34.03 26.09
N LEU A 18 17.85 34.61 25.28
CA LEU A 18 17.75 34.54 23.82
C LEU A 18 18.00 33.12 23.30
N GLU A 19 18.94 32.39 23.90
CA GLU A 19 19.25 31.01 23.55
C GLU A 19 18.13 30.06 24.00
N ILE A 20 17.53 30.31 25.16
CA ILE A 20 16.31 29.62 25.61
C ILE A 20 15.14 29.91 24.68
N VAL A 21 14.91 31.16 24.25
CA VAL A 21 13.85 31.52 23.30
C VAL A 21 14.11 30.96 21.90
N ALA A 22 15.37 30.87 21.47
CA ALA A 22 15.75 30.21 20.22
C ALA A 22 15.55 28.68 20.30
N SER A 23 15.76 28.09 21.48
CA SER A 23 15.50 26.66 21.77
C SER A 23 14.02 26.36 22.04
N GLN A 24 13.26 27.37 22.46
CA GLN A 24 11.80 27.37 22.68
C GLN A 24 11.03 27.97 21.50
N LYS A 25 11.67 28.16 20.34
CA LYS A 25 10.96 28.00 19.09
C LYS A 25 10.48 26.55 19.10
N GLU A 26 9.28 26.34 19.65
CA GLU A 26 8.47 25.19 19.36
C GLU A 26 8.62 24.98 17.86
N GLU A 27 9.27 23.88 17.48
CA GLU A 27 9.02 23.26 16.19
C GLU A 27 7.50 23.11 16.16
N VAL A 28 6.83 24.06 15.50
CA VAL A 28 5.52 23.79 14.92
C VAL A 28 5.83 22.67 13.94
N LYS A 29 5.79 21.43 14.43
CA LYS A 29 5.68 20.26 13.57
C LYS A 29 4.36 20.49 12.85
N GLU A 30 4.45 21.12 11.68
CA GLU A 30 3.37 21.07 10.70
C GLU A 30 2.92 19.62 10.67
N GLU A 31 1.69 19.39 11.10
CA GLU A 31 1.12 18.05 11.11
C GLU A 31 1.00 17.66 9.64
N ILE A 32 1.97 16.88 9.15
CA ILE A 32 2.05 16.54 7.73
C ILE A 32 0.76 15.83 7.37
N ASN A 33 -0.05 16.46 6.52
CA ASN A 33 -1.24 15.83 6.00
C ASN A 33 -0.83 14.79 4.94
N TYR A 34 -0.62 13.56 5.37
CA TYR A 34 -0.19 12.46 4.51
C TYR A 34 -1.19 12.14 3.39
N GLU A 35 -2.46 12.56 3.52
CA GLU A 35 -3.45 12.43 2.44
C GLU A 35 -3.10 13.27 1.21
N MET A 36 -2.32 14.34 1.39
CA MET A 36 -1.88 15.24 0.32
C MET A 36 -0.53 14.83 -0.28
N THR A 37 -0.01 13.66 0.04
CA THR A 37 1.20 13.12 -0.61
C THR A 37 0.86 12.60 -1.99
N ALA A 38 1.78 12.75 -2.95
CA ALA A 38 1.56 12.36 -4.34
C ALA A 38 1.08 10.90 -4.51
N PRO A 39 1.65 9.88 -3.83
CA PRO A 39 1.14 8.52 -3.95
C PRO A 39 -0.32 8.37 -3.48
N VAL A 40 -0.72 9.04 -2.40
CA VAL A 40 -2.10 8.96 -1.91
C VAL A 40 -3.05 9.69 -2.86
N MET A 41 -2.69 10.90 -3.29
CA MET A 41 -3.50 11.69 -4.22
C MET A 41 -3.68 11.01 -5.58
N ASP A 42 -2.64 10.39 -6.11
CA ASP A 42 -2.71 9.71 -7.41
C ASP A 42 -3.51 8.40 -7.32
N PHE A 43 -3.44 7.69 -6.19
CA PHE A 43 -4.35 6.57 -5.94
C PHE A 43 -5.81 7.05 -5.81
N ASP A 44 -6.04 8.18 -5.15
CA ASP A 44 -7.36 8.80 -5.05
C ASP A 44 -7.88 9.26 -6.41
N ALA A 45 -7.01 9.69 -7.33
CA ALA A 45 -7.39 9.98 -8.70
C ALA A 45 -7.88 8.72 -9.44
N ILE A 46 -7.30 7.54 -9.17
CA ILE A 46 -7.82 6.25 -9.68
C ILE A 46 -9.20 5.96 -9.09
N ILE A 47 -9.36 6.10 -7.76
CA ILE A 47 -10.64 5.87 -7.07
C ILE A 47 -11.73 6.79 -7.62
N ASN A 48 -11.44 8.08 -7.72
CA ASN A 48 -12.41 9.11 -8.08
C ASN A 48 -12.62 9.26 -9.60
N GLY A 49 -11.73 8.69 -10.41
CA GLY A 49 -11.83 8.67 -11.87
C GLY A 49 -12.31 7.32 -12.40
N PRO A 50 -11.41 6.46 -12.93
CA PRO A 50 -11.77 5.22 -13.61
C PRO A 50 -12.55 4.24 -12.72
N PHE A 51 -12.24 4.15 -11.42
CA PHE A 51 -12.98 3.27 -10.53
C PHE A 51 -14.40 3.78 -10.23
N ALA A 52 -14.57 5.08 -10.01
CA ALA A 52 -15.89 5.70 -9.85
C ALA A 52 -16.76 5.55 -11.11
N GLU A 53 -16.17 5.61 -12.31
CA GLU A 53 -16.86 5.33 -13.57
C GLU A 53 -17.36 3.86 -13.61
N TYR A 54 -16.49 2.90 -13.30
CA TYR A 54 -16.87 1.49 -13.18
C TYR A 54 -18.02 1.27 -12.18
N MET A 55 -17.95 1.89 -11.01
CA MET A 55 -19.00 1.81 -9.98
C MET A 55 -20.33 2.36 -10.50
N THR A 56 -20.28 3.52 -11.17
CA THR A 56 -21.46 4.17 -11.76
C THR A 56 -22.11 3.28 -12.82
N ILE A 57 -21.33 2.69 -13.72
CA ILE A 57 -21.86 1.81 -14.77
C ILE A 57 -22.37 0.49 -14.19
N SER A 58 -21.66 -0.08 -13.21
CA SER A 58 -22.10 -1.30 -12.50
C SER A 58 -23.47 -1.10 -11.84
N SER A 59 -23.69 0.06 -11.21
CA SER A 59 -24.98 0.43 -10.64
C SER A 59 -26.08 0.55 -11.70
N LYS A 60 -25.77 1.12 -12.89
CA LYS A 60 -26.71 1.21 -14.02
C LYS A 60 -27.05 -0.14 -14.65
N ILE A 61 -26.14 -1.12 -14.58
CA ILE A 61 -26.40 -2.52 -14.98
C ILE A 61 -27.28 -3.19 -13.92
N GLY A 62 -26.98 -2.98 -12.64
CA GLY A 62 -27.74 -3.52 -11.52
C GLY A 62 -27.44 -5.00 -11.26
N GLY A 63 -28.37 -5.67 -10.57
CA GLY A 63 -28.31 -7.11 -10.31
C GLY A 63 -27.04 -7.53 -9.55
N ASP A 64 -26.49 -8.68 -9.94
CA ASP A 64 -25.28 -9.22 -9.31
C ASP A 64 -24.03 -8.38 -9.63
N VAL A 65 -24.02 -7.60 -10.73
CA VAL A 65 -22.90 -6.72 -11.09
C VAL A 65 -22.77 -5.56 -10.10
N ASP A 66 -23.86 -4.88 -9.78
CA ASP A 66 -23.88 -3.82 -8.76
C ASP A 66 -23.50 -4.37 -7.37
N ALA A 67 -24.01 -5.56 -7.02
CA ALA A 67 -23.69 -6.20 -5.76
C ALA A 67 -22.20 -6.54 -5.63
N GLN A 68 -21.58 -7.09 -6.68
CA GLN A 68 -20.14 -7.38 -6.67
C GLN A 68 -19.30 -6.10 -6.66
N ALA A 69 -19.71 -5.05 -7.39
CA ALA A 69 -18.99 -3.77 -7.42
C ALA A 69 -18.87 -3.14 -6.03
N LYS A 70 -19.90 -3.26 -5.18
CA LYS A 70 -19.83 -2.83 -3.77
C LYS A 70 -18.81 -3.60 -2.95
N LEU A 71 -18.61 -4.88 -3.23
CA LEU A 71 -17.54 -5.66 -2.59
C LEU A 71 -16.16 -5.22 -3.09
N VAL A 72 -16.02 -4.92 -4.39
CA VAL A 72 -14.77 -4.38 -4.96
C VAL A 72 -14.42 -3.03 -4.34
N ASN A 73 -15.40 -2.17 -4.05
CA ASN A 73 -15.19 -0.91 -3.34
C ASN A 73 -14.53 -1.11 -1.97
N ASN A 74 -14.88 -2.18 -1.25
CA ASN A 74 -14.22 -2.52 0.01
C ASN A 74 -12.75 -2.88 -0.20
N CYS A 75 -12.40 -3.55 -1.32
CA CYS A 75 -11.01 -3.85 -1.66
C CYS A 75 -10.20 -2.56 -1.91
N PHE A 76 -10.73 -1.64 -2.72
CA PHE A 76 -10.05 -0.36 -3.01
C PHE A 76 -9.85 0.48 -1.75
N ASN A 77 -10.85 0.55 -0.87
CA ASN A 77 -10.74 1.27 0.40
C ASN A 77 -9.71 0.63 1.35
N ALA A 78 -9.64 -0.70 1.40
CA ALA A 78 -8.65 -1.40 2.21
C ALA A 78 -7.22 -1.13 1.70
N VAL A 79 -7.02 -1.19 0.37
CA VAL A 79 -5.72 -0.87 -0.25
C VAL A 79 -5.34 0.60 -0.03
N ARG A 80 -6.28 1.54 -0.19
CA ARG A 80 -6.07 2.97 0.11
C ARG A 80 -5.58 3.16 1.55
N GLY A 81 -6.20 2.48 2.50
CA GLY A 81 -5.81 2.53 3.91
C GLY A 81 -4.35 2.11 4.13
N ILE A 82 -3.91 1.05 3.45
CA ILE A 82 -2.51 0.60 3.52
C ILE A 82 -1.56 1.61 2.87
N ILE A 83 -1.92 2.20 1.72
CA ILE A 83 -1.10 3.22 1.06
C ILE A 83 -0.93 4.45 1.96
N LEU A 84 -2.02 4.91 2.61
CA LEU A 84 -1.97 6.03 3.56
C LEU A 84 -1.09 5.72 4.78
N VAL A 85 -1.18 4.49 5.31
CA VAL A 85 -0.31 4.06 6.41
C VAL A 85 1.15 4.03 5.97
N ALA A 86 1.44 3.52 4.77
CA ALA A 86 2.79 3.48 4.23
C ALA A 86 3.37 4.87 3.99
N ALA A 87 2.55 5.84 3.55
CA ALA A 87 2.96 7.23 3.38
C ALA A 87 3.35 7.93 4.70
N SER A 88 2.78 7.47 5.83
CA SER A 88 3.01 8.08 7.15
C SER A 88 3.94 7.30 8.06
N SER A 89 4.31 6.07 7.70
CA SER A 89 5.00 5.14 8.60
C SER A 89 6.23 4.50 7.96
N GLN A 90 7.18 4.10 8.81
CA GLN A 90 8.26 3.21 8.43
C GLN A 90 7.73 1.80 8.12
N ALA A 91 8.46 1.07 7.27
CA ALA A 91 8.12 -0.31 6.94
C ALA A 91 8.12 -1.19 8.21
N PRO A 92 7.02 -1.90 8.51
CA PRO A 92 7.00 -2.88 9.59
C PRO A 92 7.80 -4.13 9.20
N SER A 93 7.97 -5.06 10.16
CA SER A 93 8.46 -6.41 9.84
C SER A 93 7.47 -7.15 8.93
N ASP A 94 7.96 -8.15 8.19
CA ASP A 94 7.12 -8.92 7.27
C ASP A 94 5.92 -9.55 7.98
N ALA A 95 6.10 -10.06 9.21
CA ALA A 95 5.01 -10.66 9.99
C ALA A 95 3.91 -9.63 10.33
N VAL A 96 4.31 -8.44 10.82
CA VAL A 96 3.36 -7.36 11.14
C VAL A 96 2.69 -6.85 9.87
N PHE A 97 3.42 -6.79 8.75
CA PHE A 97 2.86 -6.41 7.46
C PHE A 97 1.80 -7.40 6.97
N GLN A 98 2.08 -8.71 7.05
CA GLN A 98 1.13 -9.76 6.68
C GLN A 98 -0.15 -9.68 7.51
N ASP A 99 -0.03 -9.38 8.80
CA ASP A 99 -1.19 -9.15 9.67
C ASP A 99 -1.98 -7.89 9.27
N ALA A 100 -1.27 -6.79 8.97
CA ALA A 100 -1.87 -5.52 8.58
C ALA A 100 -2.70 -5.61 7.29
N ILE A 101 -2.27 -6.44 6.32
CA ILE A 101 -2.97 -6.58 5.02
C ILE A 101 -4.08 -7.64 5.02
N LYS A 102 -4.31 -8.37 6.13
CA LYS A 102 -5.42 -9.35 6.22
C LYS A 102 -6.78 -8.79 5.76
N PRO A 103 -7.18 -7.56 6.13
CA PRO A 103 -8.43 -6.98 5.62
C PRO A 103 -8.50 -6.89 4.09
N CYS A 104 -7.37 -6.60 3.43
CA CYS A 104 -7.29 -6.57 1.96
C CYS A 104 -7.54 -7.98 1.39
N SER A 105 -6.84 -8.99 1.92
CA SER A 105 -6.99 -10.39 1.50
C SER A 105 -8.41 -10.91 1.71
N THR A 106 -9.05 -10.58 2.84
CA THR A 106 -10.45 -10.92 3.12
C THR A 106 -11.42 -10.25 2.15
N ALA A 107 -11.22 -8.97 1.84
CA ALA A 107 -12.05 -8.25 0.87
C ALA A 107 -11.95 -8.88 -0.53
N ILE A 108 -10.73 -9.17 -1.00
CA ILE A 108 -10.46 -9.85 -2.27
C ILE A 108 -11.17 -11.21 -2.31
N THR A 109 -11.04 -12.01 -1.25
CA THR A 109 -11.67 -13.33 -1.15
C THR A 109 -13.19 -13.24 -1.19
N SER A 110 -13.78 -12.19 -0.62
CA SER A 110 -15.22 -11.96 -0.63
C SER A 110 -15.76 -11.72 -2.05
N VAL A 111 -15.01 -11.01 -2.90
CA VAL A 111 -15.36 -10.81 -4.32
C VAL A 111 -15.34 -12.13 -5.10
N ILE A 112 -14.33 -12.97 -4.85
CA ILE A 112 -14.19 -14.29 -5.49
C ILE A 112 -15.33 -15.22 -5.07
N ASN A 113 -15.56 -15.33 -3.76
CA ASN A 113 -16.64 -16.14 -3.18
C ASN A 113 -18.02 -15.69 -3.66
N PHE A 114 -18.23 -14.38 -3.85
CA PHE A 114 -19.48 -13.85 -4.40
C PHE A 114 -19.75 -14.44 -5.78
N LYS A 115 -18.78 -14.38 -6.70
CA LYS A 115 -18.90 -15.00 -8.03
C LYS A 115 -19.17 -16.50 -7.93
N ASP A 116 -18.44 -17.22 -7.07
CA ASP A 116 -18.59 -18.66 -6.91
C ASP A 116 -19.95 -19.08 -6.33
N SER A 117 -20.61 -18.20 -5.57
CA SER A 117 -21.97 -18.39 -5.08
C SER A 117 -23.06 -18.08 -6.12
N LYS A 118 -22.69 -17.47 -7.26
CA LYS A 118 -23.59 -16.96 -8.30
C LYS A 118 -23.44 -17.67 -9.63
N ARG A 119 -23.16 -18.98 -9.62
CA ARG A 119 -22.92 -19.80 -10.84
C ARG A 119 -24.07 -19.80 -11.86
N SER A 120 -25.29 -19.52 -11.44
CA SER A 120 -26.47 -19.42 -12.33
C SER A 120 -26.81 -17.99 -12.76
N SER A 121 -26.00 -17.00 -12.36
CA SER A 121 -26.19 -15.59 -12.73
C SER A 121 -26.16 -15.41 -14.24
N LYS A 122 -27.03 -14.54 -14.75
CA LYS A 122 -27.00 -14.14 -16.17
C LYS A 122 -25.80 -13.25 -16.46
N GLU A 123 -25.28 -12.59 -15.43
CA GLU A 123 -24.10 -11.74 -15.46
C GLU A 123 -22.81 -12.49 -15.09
N PHE A 124 -22.81 -13.83 -15.11
CA PHE A 124 -21.67 -14.64 -14.67
C PHE A 124 -20.36 -14.27 -15.36
N ASN A 125 -20.37 -13.91 -16.65
CA ASN A 125 -19.16 -13.45 -17.33
C ASN A 125 -18.65 -12.09 -16.79
N ASN A 126 -19.52 -11.17 -16.38
CA ASN A 126 -19.10 -9.95 -15.67
C ASN A 126 -18.46 -10.32 -14.33
N LEU A 127 -19.13 -11.19 -13.56
CA LEU A 127 -18.65 -11.61 -12.25
C LEU A 127 -17.29 -12.30 -12.34
N SER A 128 -17.09 -13.15 -13.35
CA SER A 128 -15.83 -13.82 -13.63
C SER A 128 -14.74 -12.83 -14.06
N ALA A 129 -15.04 -11.87 -14.93
CA ALA A 129 -14.05 -10.87 -15.33
C ALA A 129 -13.45 -10.14 -14.11
N VAL A 130 -14.29 -9.81 -13.12
CA VAL A 130 -13.85 -9.20 -11.87
C VAL A 130 -13.13 -10.20 -10.98
N ALA A 131 -13.74 -11.34 -10.67
CA ALA A 131 -13.19 -12.30 -9.71
C ALA A 131 -11.86 -12.94 -10.15
N GLU A 132 -11.65 -13.12 -11.45
CA GLU A 132 -10.38 -13.65 -11.96
C GLU A 132 -9.28 -12.58 -12.06
N SER A 133 -9.60 -11.29 -11.92
CA SER A 133 -8.62 -10.19 -11.95
C SER A 133 -8.39 -9.48 -10.62
N ILE A 134 -9.33 -9.57 -9.67
CA ILE A 134 -9.33 -8.78 -8.42
C ILE A 134 -8.08 -9.01 -7.55
N SER A 135 -7.44 -10.18 -7.67
CA SER A 135 -6.17 -10.49 -6.99
C SER A 135 -5.05 -9.52 -7.36
N ALA A 136 -5.15 -8.78 -8.47
CA ALA A 136 -4.23 -7.70 -8.82
C ALA A 136 -4.06 -6.67 -7.68
N LEU A 137 -5.09 -6.41 -6.86
CA LEU A 137 -5.00 -5.53 -5.70
C LEU A 137 -4.05 -6.05 -4.60
N GLY A 138 -3.65 -7.32 -4.64
CA GLY A 138 -2.62 -7.90 -3.78
C GLY A 138 -1.21 -7.41 -4.07
N TRP A 139 -1.00 -6.56 -5.09
CA TRP A 139 0.32 -6.04 -5.47
C TRP A 139 1.06 -5.35 -4.31
N ILE A 140 0.34 -4.80 -3.32
CA ILE A 140 0.91 -4.17 -2.13
C ILE A 140 1.86 -5.09 -1.36
N ALA A 141 1.71 -6.41 -1.51
CA ALA A 141 2.57 -7.42 -0.89
C ALA A 141 3.61 -8.03 -1.83
N VAL A 142 3.74 -7.52 -3.06
CA VAL A 142 4.59 -8.08 -4.10
C VAL A 142 5.87 -7.28 -4.26
N LYS A 143 7.00 -8.00 -4.25
CA LYS A 143 8.35 -7.48 -4.55
C LYS A 143 9.10 -8.51 -5.41
N PRO A 144 10.02 -8.08 -6.29
CA PRO A 144 10.33 -6.71 -6.69
C PRO A 144 9.50 -6.23 -7.89
N THR A 145 8.50 -6.99 -8.35
CA THR A 145 7.79 -6.73 -9.61
C THR A 145 6.27 -6.60 -9.46
N PRO A 146 5.76 -5.62 -8.67
CA PRO A 146 4.33 -5.42 -8.50
C PRO A 146 3.60 -5.02 -9.80
N GLY A 147 4.25 -4.25 -10.68
CA GLY A 147 3.67 -3.87 -11.98
C GLY A 147 3.35 -5.07 -12.88
N PRO A 148 4.34 -5.94 -13.19
CA PRO A 148 4.11 -7.20 -13.91
C PRO A 148 3.05 -8.09 -13.24
N TYR A 149 3.03 -8.17 -11.91
CA TYR A 149 2.00 -8.93 -11.18
C TYR A 149 0.58 -8.41 -11.46
N VAL A 150 0.36 -7.09 -11.41
CA VAL A 150 -0.96 -6.51 -11.74
C VAL A 150 -1.35 -6.85 -13.17
N LYS A 151 -0.41 -6.78 -14.11
CA LYS A 151 -0.66 -7.12 -15.51
C LYS A 151 -1.16 -8.56 -15.63
N ASP A 152 -0.41 -9.53 -15.11
CA ASP A 152 -0.74 -10.96 -15.22
C ASP A 152 -2.09 -11.30 -14.58
N MET A 153 -2.37 -10.70 -13.42
CA MET A 153 -3.67 -10.88 -12.75
C MET A 153 -4.80 -10.23 -13.56
N SER A 154 -4.61 -9.02 -14.08
CA SER A 154 -5.64 -8.34 -14.89
C SER A 154 -5.94 -9.06 -16.20
N ASP A 155 -4.91 -9.64 -16.85
CA ASP A 155 -5.04 -10.41 -18.10
C ASP A 155 -5.89 -11.68 -17.89
N SER A 156 -5.91 -12.24 -16.68
CA SER A 156 -6.73 -13.41 -16.34
C SER A 156 -8.24 -13.13 -16.46
N GLY A 157 -8.67 -11.89 -16.24
CA GLY A 157 -10.06 -11.46 -16.45
C GLY A 157 -10.42 -11.18 -17.92
N GLN A 158 -9.43 -10.96 -18.79
CA GLN A 158 -9.64 -10.47 -20.16
C GLN A 158 -10.47 -11.43 -21.02
N PHE A 159 -10.33 -12.74 -20.78
CA PHE A 159 -11.12 -13.75 -21.47
C PHE A 159 -12.63 -13.55 -21.26
N TYR A 160 -13.04 -13.22 -20.04
CA TYR A 160 -14.44 -12.99 -19.71
C TYR A 160 -14.92 -11.62 -20.18
N ILE A 161 -14.07 -10.60 -20.13
CA ILE A 161 -14.34 -9.30 -20.78
C ILE A 161 -14.69 -9.50 -22.25
N ASN A 162 -13.89 -10.28 -22.98
CA ASN A 162 -14.13 -10.55 -24.40
C ASN A 162 -15.46 -11.29 -24.64
N ARG A 163 -15.91 -12.13 -23.70
CA ARG A 163 -17.23 -12.78 -23.77
C ARG A 163 -18.36 -11.78 -23.58
N VAL A 164 -18.29 -10.91 -22.58
CA VAL A 164 -19.28 -9.84 -22.37
C VAL A 164 -19.36 -8.95 -23.62
N LEU A 165 -18.21 -8.52 -24.16
CA LEU A 165 -18.17 -7.74 -25.40
C LEU A 165 -18.80 -8.49 -26.57
N LYS A 166 -18.49 -9.77 -26.77
CA LYS A 166 -19.10 -10.58 -27.83
C LYS A 166 -20.62 -10.63 -27.71
N ASP A 167 -21.14 -10.77 -26.51
CA ASP A 167 -22.57 -10.97 -26.28
C ASP A 167 -23.36 -9.66 -26.37
N PHE A 168 -22.75 -8.51 -26.04
CA PHE A 168 -23.44 -7.24 -25.85
C PHE A 168 -23.01 -6.08 -26.77
N LYS A 169 -21.93 -6.20 -27.56
CA LYS A 169 -21.40 -5.08 -28.38
C LYS A 169 -22.40 -4.37 -29.30
N ASP A 170 -23.40 -5.11 -29.79
CA ASP A 170 -24.44 -4.59 -30.68
C ASP A 170 -25.84 -4.58 -30.00
N LYS A 171 -25.89 -4.76 -28.67
CA LYS A 171 -27.14 -4.95 -27.91
C LYS A 171 -27.28 -4.03 -26.70
N ASP A 172 -26.21 -3.85 -25.92
CA ASP A 172 -26.23 -3.00 -24.72
C ASP A 172 -24.89 -2.28 -24.58
N GLN A 173 -24.91 -0.98 -24.87
CA GLN A 173 -23.75 -0.11 -24.77
C GLN A 173 -23.19 -0.05 -23.34
N LYS A 174 -24.04 -0.18 -22.30
CA LYS A 174 -23.59 -0.11 -20.90
C LYS A 174 -22.64 -1.26 -20.56
N GLN A 175 -22.85 -2.44 -21.13
CA GLN A 175 -21.96 -3.59 -20.95
C GLN A 175 -20.60 -3.37 -21.63
N VAL A 176 -20.60 -2.74 -22.81
CA VAL A 176 -19.37 -2.36 -23.51
C VAL A 176 -18.57 -1.34 -22.73
N ASP A 177 -19.24 -0.30 -22.22
CA ASP A 177 -18.61 0.74 -21.43
C ASP A 177 -18.11 0.20 -20.09
N TRP A 178 -18.86 -0.71 -19.46
CA TRP A 178 -18.43 -1.42 -18.26
C TRP A 178 -17.13 -2.20 -18.46
N CYS A 179 -17.03 -2.94 -19.58
CA CYS A 179 -15.80 -3.66 -19.93
C CYS A 179 -14.60 -2.73 -20.10
N LYS A 180 -14.78 -1.57 -20.75
CA LYS A 180 -13.73 -0.57 -20.94
C LYS A 180 -13.31 0.06 -19.61
N ALA A 181 -14.29 0.45 -18.78
CA ALA A 181 -14.03 1.03 -17.47
C ALA A 181 -13.25 0.06 -16.57
N TRP A 182 -13.64 -1.22 -16.53
CA TRP A 182 -12.93 -2.23 -15.76
C TRP A 182 -11.48 -2.43 -16.23
N ALA A 183 -11.25 -2.51 -17.54
CA ALA A 183 -9.90 -2.62 -18.09
C ALA A 183 -9.04 -1.38 -17.81
N ASN A 184 -9.65 -0.18 -17.86
CA ASN A 184 -8.94 1.07 -17.64
C ASN A 184 -8.39 1.20 -16.21
N ILE A 185 -9.10 0.70 -15.20
CA ILE A 185 -8.62 0.66 -13.81
C ILE A 185 -7.23 0.00 -13.73
N TRP A 186 -7.06 -1.16 -14.37
CA TRP A 186 -5.79 -1.90 -14.31
C TRP A 186 -4.66 -1.24 -15.08
N LYS A 187 -4.99 -0.52 -16.15
CA LYS A 187 -4.02 0.30 -16.89
C LYS A 187 -3.51 1.45 -16.02
N GLU A 188 -4.42 2.20 -15.39
CA GLU A 188 -4.05 3.31 -14.51
C GLU A 188 -3.34 2.83 -13.24
N MET A 189 -3.74 1.67 -12.69
CA MET A 189 -3.03 1.03 -11.57
C MET A 189 -1.58 0.65 -11.94
N GLN A 190 -1.33 0.11 -13.14
CA GLN A 190 0.04 -0.18 -13.59
C GLN A 190 0.88 1.09 -13.73
N ALA A 191 0.30 2.17 -14.26
CA ALA A 191 0.97 3.47 -14.35
C ALA A 191 1.31 4.02 -12.96
N TYR A 192 0.35 3.99 -12.03
CA TYR A 192 0.52 4.39 -10.64
C TYR A 192 1.63 3.62 -9.93
N ILE A 193 1.63 2.28 -10.05
CA ILE A 193 2.67 1.44 -9.44
C ILE A 193 4.04 1.74 -10.05
N LYS A 194 4.12 1.96 -11.36
CA LYS A 194 5.37 2.29 -12.03
C LYS A 194 5.96 3.60 -11.48
N GLU A 195 5.12 4.61 -11.25
CA GLU A 195 5.51 5.93 -10.77
C GLU A 195 5.93 5.91 -9.29
N HIS A 196 5.12 5.29 -8.43
CA HIS A 196 5.26 5.44 -6.97
C HIS A 196 5.87 4.23 -6.26
N HIS A 197 5.77 3.04 -6.86
CA HIS A 197 5.96 1.75 -6.18
C HIS A 197 6.68 0.72 -7.06
N THR A 198 7.64 1.17 -7.86
CA THR A 198 8.23 0.37 -8.96
C THR A 198 8.73 -1.00 -8.50
N THR A 199 9.33 -1.09 -7.31
CA THR A 199 9.89 -2.32 -6.74
C THR A 199 9.11 -2.89 -5.56
N GLY A 200 7.91 -2.37 -5.29
CA GLY A 200 7.08 -2.73 -4.16
C GLY A 200 6.44 -1.50 -3.51
N LEU A 201 5.53 -1.72 -2.57
CA LEU A 201 4.94 -0.66 -1.76
C LEU A 201 6.04 0.17 -1.09
N THR A 202 5.96 1.49 -1.28
CA THR A 202 6.94 2.47 -0.80
C THR A 202 6.51 2.97 0.55
N TRP A 203 7.40 2.87 1.54
CA TRP A 203 7.20 3.31 2.91
C TRP A 203 7.96 4.60 3.16
N ASN A 204 7.48 5.42 4.10
CA ASN A 204 8.17 6.63 4.50
C ASN A 204 9.30 6.31 5.50
N PRO A 205 10.59 6.42 5.13
CA PRO A 205 11.70 6.12 6.04
C PRO A 205 11.76 7.08 7.24
N ASN A 206 11.22 8.29 7.09
CA ASN A 206 11.13 9.31 8.13
C ASN A 206 9.75 9.31 8.82
N GLY A 207 8.91 8.32 8.51
CA GLY A 207 7.58 8.17 9.08
C GLY A 207 7.63 7.73 10.54
N LYS A 208 6.46 7.71 11.18
CA LYS A 208 6.32 7.14 12.52
C LYS A 208 6.55 5.63 12.50
N ALA A 209 6.91 5.05 13.65
CA ALA A 209 6.89 3.60 13.79
C ALA A 209 5.47 3.08 13.52
N PHE A 210 5.36 2.00 12.74
CA PHE A 210 4.08 1.34 12.49
C PHE A 210 3.46 0.91 13.82
N ALA A 211 2.22 1.31 14.10
CA ALA A 211 1.54 0.97 15.34
C ALA A 211 1.36 -0.57 15.44
N GLY A 212 2.05 -1.20 16.39
CA GLY A 212 2.17 -2.66 16.50
C GLY A 212 3.62 -3.15 16.47
N ALA A 213 4.56 -2.30 16.04
CA ALA A 213 5.96 -2.50 16.36
C ALA A 213 6.17 -2.17 17.84
N SER A 214 6.18 -3.19 18.70
CA SER A 214 6.90 -3.05 19.98
C SER A 214 8.30 -2.59 19.61
N ALA A 215 8.72 -1.43 20.14
CA ALA A 215 10.07 -0.93 19.92
C ALA A 215 11.03 -2.03 20.37
N ALA A 216 11.68 -2.71 19.43
CA ALA A 216 12.85 -3.49 19.77
C ALA A 216 13.85 -2.48 20.34
N ALA A 217 14.17 -2.61 21.62
CA ALA A 217 15.24 -1.86 22.26
C ALA A 217 16.50 -1.95 21.39
N PRO A 218 17.37 -0.92 21.36
CA PRO A 218 18.60 -0.96 20.58
C PRO A 218 19.34 -2.27 20.88
N GLY A 219 19.54 -3.10 19.85
CA GLY A 219 20.17 -4.39 19.99
C GLY A 219 21.50 -4.23 20.71
N GLY A 220 21.66 -4.93 21.84
CA GLY A 220 22.94 -5.03 22.52
C GLY A 220 24.02 -5.56 21.57
N PRO A 221 25.30 -5.31 21.87
CA PRO A 221 26.40 -5.73 21.02
C PRO A 221 26.32 -7.23 20.69
N PRO A 222 26.72 -7.64 19.47
CA PRO A 222 26.61 -9.02 19.04
C PRO A 222 27.34 -9.95 20.02
N PRO A 223 26.81 -11.17 20.26
CA PRO A 223 27.46 -12.13 21.14
C PRO A 223 28.87 -12.43 20.62
N PRO A 224 29.85 -12.60 21.53
CA PRO A 224 31.22 -12.87 21.14
C PRO A 224 31.30 -14.15 20.29
N PRO A 225 32.20 -14.20 19.29
CA PRO A 225 32.35 -15.37 18.45
C PRO A 225 32.74 -16.60 19.30
N PRO A 226 32.26 -17.80 18.92
CA PRO A 226 32.62 -19.03 19.60
C PRO A 226 34.15 -19.26 19.55
N PRO A 227 34.75 -19.82 20.62
CA PRO A 227 36.18 -20.08 20.65
C PRO A 227 36.58 -21.06 19.53
N PRO A 228 37.75 -20.86 18.91
CA PRO A 228 38.23 -21.72 17.84
C PRO A 228 38.41 -23.17 18.35
N PRO A 229 38.08 -24.18 17.53
CA PRO A 229 38.29 -25.57 17.89
C PRO A 229 39.79 -25.87 18.11
N PRO A 230 40.13 -26.75 19.07
CA PRO A 230 41.51 -27.13 19.33
C PRO A 230 42.18 -27.71 18.08
N ALA A 231 43.39 -27.23 17.78
CA ALA A 231 44.21 -27.79 16.72
C ALA A 231 44.57 -29.25 17.07
N MET A 232 44.13 -30.18 16.24
CA MET A 232 44.63 -31.55 16.25
C MET A 232 46.07 -31.49 15.73
N LEU A 233 47.04 -31.67 16.63
CA LEU A 233 48.43 -31.88 16.25
C LEU A 233 48.51 -33.19 15.47
N ASP A 234 48.83 -33.05 14.19
CA ASP A 234 49.36 -34.10 13.35
C ASP A 234 50.64 -34.64 14.00
N SER A 235 50.60 -35.90 14.42
CA SER A 235 51.78 -36.66 14.76
C SER A 235 51.84 -37.86 13.82
N SER A 236 52.25 -37.58 12.59
CA SER A 236 52.92 -38.53 11.73
C SER A 236 54.43 -38.37 11.91
N GLU A 237 55.08 -39.29 12.61
CA GLU A 237 56.51 -39.57 12.41
C GLU A 237 56.89 -40.97 12.93
N ASN A 238 57.36 -41.80 11.97
CA ASN A 238 58.39 -42.84 12.03
C ASN A 238 58.53 -43.72 13.29
N ASP A 239 58.16 -45.00 13.21
CA ASP A 239 58.98 -46.13 12.72
C ASP A 239 58.15 -47.43 12.72
#